data_AF-A0A9D0VGG3-F1
#
_entry.id   AF-A0A9D0VGG3-F1
#
_cell.length_a   1.000
_cell.length_b   1.000
_cell.length_c   1.000
_cell.angle_alpha   90.00
_cell.angle_beta   90.00
_cell.angle_gamma   90.00
#
_symmetry.space_group_name_H-M   'P 1'
#
loop_
_entity.id
_entity.type
_entity.pdbx_description
1 polymer ?
#
loop_
_entity_poly.entity_id
_entity_poly.type
_entity_poly.pdbx_seq_one_letter_code
_entity_poly.pdbx_strand_id
1 'polypeptide(L)'
;MPQALDLAHQTGPICVTLAYLLLYYATQIHIARVKLTLAREHRERGEQFDRYFGQDRRMLAADRIQLNMLEHMPPFLVLLWLHAIFVGPTGATIAGAIYLGSRLLYPVVIGPRLGRGIRAAVLLATVPGYLVLVYLTGALVVGMCST
;
A
#
# COMPACT_ATOMS: atom_id res chain seq x y z
N MET A 1 -16.41 -28.30 -11.83
CA MET A 1 -17.49 -27.29 -11.74
C MET A 1 -16.83 -25.92 -11.74
N PRO A 2 -17.30 -24.92 -12.49
CA PRO A 2 -16.77 -23.57 -12.35
C PRO A 2 -16.99 -23.18 -10.88
N GLN A 3 -15.92 -22.89 -10.14
CA GLN A 3 -16.07 -22.36 -8.78
C GLN A 3 -16.85 -21.06 -8.92
N ALA A 4 -18.11 -21.08 -8.50
CA ALA A 4 -18.97 -19.93 -8.59
C ALA A 4 -18.29 -18.76 -7.88
N LEU A 5 -18.37 -17.57 -8.46
CA LEU A 5 -18.10 -16.30 -7.80
C LEU A 5 -19.10 -16.12 -6.65
N ASP A 6 -18.89 -16.90 -5.58
CA ASP A 6 -19.68 -16.88 -4.36
C ASP A 6 -18.95 -16.04 -3.31
N LEU A 7 -19.70 -15.19 -2.63
CA LEU A 7 -19.21 -14.31 -1.58
C LEU A 7 -18.55 -15.10 -0.46
N ALA A 8 -19.10 -16.26 -0.10
CA ALA A 8 -18.52 -17.09 0.95
C ALA A 8 -17.13 -17.61 0.54
N HIS A 9 -16.95 -17.97 -0.73
CA HIS A 9 -15.66 -18.45 -1.23
C HIS A 9 -14.63 -17.32 -1.39
N GLN A 10 -15.09 -16.11 -1.70
CA GLN A 10 -14.24 -14.93 -1.92
C GLN A 10 -14.08 -14.04 -0.68
N THR A 11 -14.50 -14.51 0.49
CA THR A 11 -14.48 -13.71 1.73
C THR A 11 -13.07 -13.20 2.05
N GLY A 12 -12.04 -14.02 1.88
CA GLY A 12 -10.65 -13.64 2.17
C GLY A 12 -10.13 -12.47 1.31
N PRO A 13 -10.13 -12.56 -0.03
CA PRO A 13 -9.73 -11.45 -0.90
C PRO A 13 -10.58 -10.18 -0.73
N ILE A 14 -11.88 -10.34 -0.41
CA ILE A 14 -12.77 -9.22 -0.05
C ILE A 14 -12.26 -8.51 1.21
N CYS A 15 -12.00 -9.25 2.30
CA CYS A 15 -11.48 -8.68 3.54
C CYS A 15 -10.15 -7.96 3.33
N VAL A 16 -9.23 -8.54 2.55
CA VAL A 16 -7.96 -7.90 2.19
C VAL A 16 -8.21 -6.58 1.45
N THR A 17 -9.12 -6.58 0.48
CA THR A 17 -9.46 -5.37 -0.30
C THR A 17 -10.05 -4.29 0.60
N LEU A 18 -11.01 -4.63 1.46
CA LEU A 18 -11.61 -3.67 2.39
C LEU A 18 -10.58 -3.10 3.36
N ALA A 19 -9.73 -3.95 3.94
CA ALA A 19 -8.65 -3.50 4.82
C ALA A 19 -7.64 -2.61 4.09
N TYR A 20 -7.32 -2.92 2.84
CA TYR A 20 -6.46 -2.08 2.00
C TYR A 20 -7.07 -0.70 1.72
N LEU A 21 -8.38 -0.65 1.43
CA LEU A 21 -9.11 0.62 1.24
C LEU A 21 -9.15 1.45 2.53
N LEU A 22 -9.36 0.81 3.68
CA LEU A 22 -9.29 1.49 4.97
C LEU A 22 -7.89 2.09 5.21
N LEU A 23 -6.83 1.33 4.91
CA LEU A 23 -5.46 1.83 5.00
C LEU A 23 -5.21 3.01 4.04
N TYR A 24 -5.69 2.92 2.80
CA TYR A 24 -5.60 4.00 1.82
C TYR A 24 -6.27 5.29 2.30
N TYR A 25 -7.49 5.20 2.86
CA TYR A 25 -8.14 6.38 3.42
C TYR A 25 -7.45 6.89 4.69
N ALA A 26 -6.87 6.00 5.50
CA ALA A 26 -6.08 6.39 6.66
C ALA A 26 -4.84 7.20 6.25
N THR A 27 -4.15 6.85 5.16
CA THR A 27 -3.00 7.62 4.67
C THR A 27 -3.42 8.97 4.07
N GLN A 28 -4.59 9.05 3.43
CA GLN A 28 -5.17 10.31 2.96
C GLN A 28 -5.52 11.25 4.13
N ILE A 29 -6.16 10.72 5.17
CA ILE A 29 -6.45 11.46 6.40
C ILE A 29 -5.14 11.92 7.08
N HIS A 30 -4.10 11.08 7.09
CA HIS A 30 -2.79 11.43 7.61
C HIS A 30 -2.17 12.63 6.87
N ILE A 31 -2.16 12.62 5.53
CA ILE A 31 -1.72 13.77 4.72
C ILE A 31 -2.50 15.03 5.07
N ALA A 32 -3.84 14.93 5.15
CA ALA A 32 -4.68 16.08 5.46
C ALA A 32 -4.34 16.67 6.84
N ARG A 33 -4.14 15.82 7.85
CA ARG A 33 -3.74 16.25 9.20
C ARG A 33 -2.37 16.91 9.19
N VAL A 34 -1.36 16.31 8.55
CA VAL A 34 -0.01 16.89 8.44
C VAL A 34 -0.07 18.27 7.78
N LYS A 35 -0.81 18.39 6.67
CA LYS A 35 -1.00 19.66 5.96
C LYS A 35 -1.62 20.73 6.86
N LEU A 36 -2.69 20.39 7.59
CA LEU A 36 -3.36 21.32 8.49
C LEU A 36 -2.46 21.76 9.64
N THR A 37 -1.69 20.83 10.22
CA THR A 37 -0.73 21.14 11.27
C THR A 37 0.37 22.07 10.78
N LEU A 38 1.01 21.75 9.65
CA LEU A 38 2.08 22.58 9.08
C LEU A 38 1.57 23.97 8.68
N ALA A 39 0.38 24.06 8.09
CA ALA A 39 -0.21 25.35 7.73
C ALA A 39 -0.43 26.26 8.96
N ARG A 40 -0.77 25.69 10.13
CA ARG A 40 -0.86 26.44 11.39
C ARG A 40 0.52 26.88 11.87
N GLU A 41 1.48 25.95 11.94
CA GLU A 41 2.84 26.23 12.41
C GLU A 41 3.58 27.28 11.55
N HIS A 42 3.37 27.32 10.24
CA HIS A 42 3.94 28.37 9.38
C HIS A 42 3.26 29.72 9.59
N ARG A 43 1.93 29.76 9.75
CA ARG A 43 1.20 31.00 10.06
C ARG A 43 1.65 31.62 11.37
N GLU A 44 1.88 30.80 12.40
CA GLU A 44 2.43 31.26 13.69
C GLU A 44 3.84 31.84 13.56
N ARG A 45 4.62 31.36 12.60
CA ARG A 45 5.95 31.87 12.25
C ARG A 45 5.93 33.07 11.29
N GLY A 46 4.75 33.51 10.83
CA GLY A 46 4.63 34.54 9.80
C GLY A 46 5.10 34.10 8.42
N GLU A 47 5.29 32.79 8.21
CA GLU A 47 5.73 32.19 6.95
C GLU A 47 4.52 31.69 6.14
N GLN A 48 4.67 31.63 4.83
CA GLN A 48 3.70 30.94 3.98
C GLN A 48 4.05 29.46 3.88
N PHE A 49 3.07 28.59 4.16
CA PHE A 49 3.23 27.16 3.92
C PHE A 49 3.16 26.87 2.42
N ASP A 50 4.31 26.50 1.84
CA ASP A 50 4.37 25.98 0.47
C ASP A 50 4.27 24.46 0.47
N ARG A 51 3.21 23.95 -0.14
CA ARG A 51 2.91 22.53 -0.23
C ARG A 51 3.77 21.78 -1.26
N TYR A 52 4.15 22.44 -2.34
CA TYR A 52 4.70 21.82 -3.55
C TYR A 52 6.21 22.07 -3.70
N PHE A 53 6.67 23.27 -3.38
CA PHE A 53 8.09 23.63 -3.44
C PHE A 53 8.74 23.70 -2.06
N GLY A 54 7.94 23.67 -0.99
CA GLY A 54 8.44 23.59 0.39
C GLY A 54 9.17 22.29 0.67
N GLN A 55 10.29 22.38 1.39
CA GLN A 55 11.11 21.22 1.79
C GLN A 55 10.77 20.71 3.19
N ASP A 56 9.52 20.87 3.62
CA ASP A 56 9.10 20.38 4.94
C ASP A 56 9.16 18.85 4.98
N ARG A 57 10.02 18.33 5.85
CA ARG A 57 10.31 16.89 5.93
C ARG A 57 9.10 16.06 6.35
N ARG A 58 8.18 16.61 7.15
CA ARG A 58 6.96 15.90 7.57
C ARG A 58 6.00 15.79 6.39
N MET A 59 5.89 16.85 5.60
CA MET A 59 5.09 16.84 4.38
C MET A 59 5.64 15.84 3.36
N LEU A 60 6.95 15.88 3.11
CA LEU A 60 7.63 14.94 2.20
C LEU A 60 7.51 13.48 2.66
N ALA A 61 7.55 13.22 3.98
CA ALA A 61 7.34 11.87 4.53
C ALA A 61 5.90 11.39 4.29
N ALA A 62 4.90 12.24 4.57
CA ALA A 62 3.49 11.91 4.34
C ALA A 62 3.21 11.63 2.85
N ASP A 63 3.83 12.39 1.94
CA ASP A 63 3.72 12.16 0.49
C ASP A 63 4.30 10.83 0.06
N ARG A 64 5.50 10.50 0.54
CA ARG A 64 6.14 9.22 0.19
C ARG A 64 5.33 8.02 0.65
N ILE A 65 4.66 8.13 1.80
CA ILE A 65 3.76 7.08 2.30
C ILE A 65 2.59 6.87 1.33
N GLN A 66 1.89 7.94 0.96
CA GLN A 66 0.74 7.84 0.05
C GLN A 66 1.15 7.43 -1.37
N LEU A 67 2.26 7.98 -1.86
CA LEU A 67 2.77 7.68 -3.20
C LEU A 67 3.15 6.21 -3.30
N ASN A 68 3.85 5.65 -2.31
CA ASN A 68 4.18 4.23 -2.29
C ASN A 68 2.94 3.32 -2.33
N MET A 69 1.85 3.72 -1.67
CA MET A 69 0.59 2.99 -1.77
C MET A 69 -0.06 3.11 -3.15
N LEU A 70 -0.09 4.31 -3.73
CA LEU A 70 -0.73 4.57 -5.02
C LEU A 70 0.00 3.90 -6.19
N GLU A 71 1.33 3.95 -6.21
CA GLU A 71 2.17 3.37 -7.27
C GLU A 71 1.92 1.86 -7.45
N HIS A 72 1.68 1.15 -6.35
CA HIS A 72 1.52 -0.30 -6.37
C HIS A 72 0.07 -0.77 -6.20
N MET A 73 -0.88 0.14 -5.95
CA MET A 73 -2.29 -0.23 -5.78
C MET A 73 -2.91 -0.86 -7.03
N PRO A 74 -2.82 -0.26 -8.24
CA PRO A 74 -3.41 -0.85 -9.44
C PRO A 74 -2.91 -2.27 -9.73
N PRO A 75 -1.58 -2.54 -9.81
CA PRO A 75 -1.11 -3.90 -10.08
C PRO A 75 -1.50 -4.87 -8.95
N PHE A 76 -1.45 -4.43 -7.69
CA PHE A 76 -1.83 -5.29 -6.57
C PHE A 76 -3.30 -5.73 -6.64
N LEU A 77 -4.24 -4.79 -6.75
CA LEU A 77 -5.66 -5.12 -6.72
C LEU A 77 -6.07 -5.97 -7.93
N VAL A 78 -5.53 -5.66 -9.12
CA VAL A 78 -5.77 -6.46 -10.31
C VAL A 78 -5.25 -7.88 -10.14
N LEU A 79 -3.99 -8.04 -9.72
CA LEU A 79 -3.38 -9.36 -9.55
C LEU A 79 -4.01 -10.17 -8.41
N LEU A 80 -4.41 -9.53 -7.32
CA LEU A 80 -5.12 -10.17 -6.21
C LEU A 80 -6.40 -10.85 -6.72
N TRP A 81 -7.21 -10.12 -7.49
CA TRP A 81 -8.49 -10.63 -7.98
C TRP A 81 -8.32 -11.62 -9.13
N LEU A 82 -7.38 -11.40 -10.06
CA LEU A 82 -7.05 -12.39 -11.08
C LEU A 82 -6.62 -13.71 -10.43
N HIS A 83 -5.71 -13.65 -9.45
CA HIS A 83 -5.28 -14.85 -8.73
C HIS A 83 -6.43 -15.49 -7.97
N ALA A 84 -7.28 -14.71 -7.30
CA ALA A 84 -8.43 -15.25 -6.55
C ALA A 84 -9.42 -16.00 -7.44
N ILE A 85 -9.65 -15.52 -8.66
CA ILE A 85 -10.61 -16.08 -9.62
C ILE A 85 -10.01 -17.29 -10.37
N PHE A 86 -8.77 -17.18 -10.84
CA PHE A 86 -8.20 -18.16 -11.77
C PHE A 86 -7.28 -19.19 -11.12
N VAL A 87 -6.74 -18.91 -9.93
CA VAL A 87 -5.82 -19.82 -9.21
C VAL A 87 -6.45 -20.29 -7.90
N GLY A 88 -7.04 -19.37 -7.13
CA GLY A 88 -7.81 -19.67 -5.94
C GLY A 88 -7.76 -18.58 -4.86
N PRO A 89 -8.82 -18.44 -4.05
CA PRO A 89 -8.98 -17.36 -3.09
C PRO A 89 -8.04 -17.48 -1.88
N THR A 90 -7.70 -18.70 -1.45
CA THR A 90 -6.83 -18.91 -0.27
C THR A 90 -5.44 -18.33 -0.48
N GLY A 91 -4.80 -18.64 -1.61
CA GLY A 91 -3.48 -18.09 -1.95
C GLY A 91 -3.51 -16.57 -2.11
N ALA A 92 -4.55 -16.04 -2.75
CA ALA A 92 -4.77 -14.60 -2.87
C ALA A 92 -4.91 -13.92 -1.50
N THR A 93 -5.62 -14.54 -0.56
CA THR A 93 -5.81 -14.02 0.80
C THR A 93 -4.49 -13.92 1.57
N ILE A 94 -3.70 -15.00 1.57
CA ILE A 94 -2.43 -15.05 2.30
C ILE A 94 -1.45 -14.03 1.71
N ALA A 95 -1.27 -14.05 0.38
CA ALA A 95 -0.38 -13.12 -0.30
C ALA A 95 -0.85 -11.65 -0.11
N GLY A 96 -2.15 -11.42 -0.19
CA GLY A 96 -2.77 -10.12 0.05
C GLY A 96 -2.57 -9.59 1.47
N ALA A 97 -2.66 -10.46 2.49
CA ALA A 97 -2.40 -10.10 3.88
C ALA A 97 -0.92 -9.73 4.10
N ILE A 98 0.01 -10.48 3.50
CA ILE A 98 1.45 -10.16 3.55
C ILE A 98 1.73 -8.79 2.91
N TYR A 99 1.14 -8.53 1.74
CA TYR A 99 1.26 -7.26 1.05
C TYR A 99 0.70 -6.10 1.89
N LEU A 100 -0.48 -6.27 2.49
CA LEU A 100 -1.07 -5.29 3.38
C LEU A 100 -0.17 -5.00 4.60
N GLY A 101 0.39 -6.06 5.20
CA GLY A 101 1.35 -5.93 6.31
C GLY A 101 2.59 -5.12 5.92
N SER A 102 3.12 -5.32 4.70
CA SER A 102 4.25 -4.56 4.18
C SER A 102 3.92 -3.07 4.04
N ARG A 103 2.69 -2.72 3.62
CA ARG A 103 2.20 -1.34 3.52
C ARG A 103 1.97 -0.69 4.87
N LEU A 104 1.53 -1.45 5.88
CA LEU A 104 1.43 -0.97 7.26
C LEU A 104 2.80 -0.69 7.88
N LEU A 105 3.81 -1.48 7.54
CA LEU A 105 5.18 -1.32 8.05
C LEU A 105 5.87 -0.08 7.46
N TYR A 106 5.55 0.30 6.23
CA TYR A 106 6.24 1.38 5.51
C TYR A 106 6.19 2.76 6.22
N PRO A 107 5.02 3.27 6.68
CA PRO A 107 4.94 4.50 7.47
C PRO A 107 5.79 4.46 8.75
N VAL A 108 5.82 3.31 9.43
CA VAL A 108 6.55 3.11 10.69
C VAL A 108 8.05 3.22 10.44
N VAL A 109 8.52 2.63 9.34
CA VAL A 109 9.93 2.62 8.94
C VAL A 109 10.42 3.98 8.45
N ILE A 110 9.59 4.72 7.70
CA ILE A 110 9.96 6.07 7.23
C ILE A 110 10.03 7.07 8.39
N GLY A 111 9.09 6.98 9.34
CA GLY A 111 8.99 7.89 10.47
C GLY A 111 8.69 9.36 10.08
N PRO A 112 8.46 10.25 11.06
CA PRO A 112 8.07 11.64 10.82
C PRO A 112 9.23 12.56 10.40
N ARG A 113 10.48 12.07 10.42
CA ARG A 113 11.69 12.85 10.14
C ARG A 113 12.48 12.15 9.06
N LEU A 114 12.30 12.57 7.79
CA LEU A 114 13.16 12.12 6.70
C LEU A 114 14.62 12.46 7.03
N GLY A 115 15.39 11.47 7.48
CA GLY A 115 16.82 11.56 7.78
C GLY A 115 17.66 11.01 6.63
N ARG A 116 18.98 11.29 6.61
CA ARG A 116 19.91 10.82 5.56
C ARG A 116 20.14 9.29 5.54
N GLY A 117 19.65 8.56 6.53
CA GLY A 117 19.87 7.11 6.70
C GLY A 117 18.60 6.28 6.52
N ILE A 118 18.01 6.28 5.32
CA ILE A 118 16.87 5.42 4.98
C ILE A 118 17.28 4.59 3.75
N ARG A 119 17.85 3.40 3.97
CA ARG A 119 18.19 2.49 2.85
C ARG A 119 17.81 1.04 3.12
N ALA A 120 18.19 0.45 4.25
CA ALA A 120 17.89 -0.96 4.52
C ALA A 120 16.47 -1.22 5.03
N ALA A 121 16.00 -0.41 5.99
CA ALA A 121 14.69 -0.65 6.62
C ALA A 121 13.52 -0.46 5.63
N VAL A 122 13.62 0.50 4.69
CA VAL A 122 12.59 0.67 3.65
C VAL A 122 12.49 -0.56 2.75
N LEU A 123 13.63 -1.20 2.44
CA LEU A 123 13.61 -2.46 1.68
C LEU A 123 12.87 -3.56 2.44
N LEU A 124 12.99 -3.63 3.77
CA LEU A 124 12.22 -4.59 4.58
C LEU A 124 10.69 -4.37 4.48
N ALA A 125 10.25 -3.12 4.27
CA ALA A 125 8.84 -2.80 4.09
C ALA A 125 8.33 -2.97 2.64
N THR A 126 9.21 -2.85 1.64
CA THR A 126 8.82 -2.88 0.22
C THR A 126 9.08 -4.23 -0.46
N VAL A 127 10.18 -4.92 -0.14
CA VAL A 127 10.55 -6.20 -0.74
C VAL A 127 9.48 -7.28 -0.55
N PRO A 128 8.87 -7.48 0.63
CA PRO A 128 7.79 -8.45 0.77
C PRO A 128 6.61 -8.16 -0.17
N GLY A 129 6.27 -6.88 -0.34
CA GLY A 129 5.23 -6.47 -1.28
C GLY A 129 5.57 -6.80 -2.72
N TYR A 130 6.83 -6.62 -3.14
CA TYR A 130 7.29 -7.01 -4.48
C TYR A 130 7.28 -8.51 -4.70
N LEU A 131 7.69 -9.29 -3.70
CA LEU A 131 7.64 -10.75 -3.75
C LEU A 131 6.20 -11.25 -3.88
N VAL A 132 5.24 -10.60 -3.21
CA VAL A 132 3.82 -10.89 -3.41
C VAL A 132 3.39 -10.64 -4.85
N LEU A 133 3.74 -9.49 -5.45
CA LEU A 133 3.37 -9.22 -6.84
C LEU A 133 3.96 -10.26 -7.79
N VAL A 134 5.24 -10.62 -7.62
CA VAL A 134 5.91 -11.67 -8.41
C VAL A 134 5.21 -13.02 -8.24
N TYR A 135 4.87 -13.39 -7.00
CA TYR A 135 4.14 -14.62 -6.71
C TYR A 135 2.78 -14.66 -7.41
N LEU A 136 1.97 -13.59 -7.25
CA LEU A 136 0.63 -13.53 -7.85
C LEU A 136 0.69 -13.63 -9.37
N THR A 137 1.64 -12.92 -10.00
CA THR A 137 1.88 -13.02 -11.45
C THR A 137 2.36 -14.41 -11.86
N GLY A 138 3.36 -14.95 -11.17
CA GLY A 138 3.95 -16.26 -11.51
C GLY A 138 2.94 -17.40 -11.43
N ALA A 139 2.10 -17.41 -10.39
CA ALA A 139 1.05 -18.42 -10.23
C ALA A 139 0.02 -18.38 -11.37
N LEU A 140 -0.34 -17.19 -11.86
CA LEU A 140 -1.21 -17.04 -13.03
C LEU A 140 -0.54 -17.57 -14.30
N VAL A 141 0.73 -17.23 -14.53
CA VAL A 141 1.47 -17.71 -15.71
C VAL A 141 1.60 -19.24 -15.71
N VAL A 142 1.94 -19.84 -14.57
CA VAL A 142 2.01 -21.30 -14.43
C VAL A 142 0.65 -21.93 -14.68
N GLY A 143 -0.43 -21.36 -14.13
CA GLY A 143 -1.80 -21.80 -14.39
C GLY A 143 -2.12 -21.85 -15.88
N MET A 144 -1.80 -20.78 -16.62
CA MET A 144 -2.02 -20.69 -18.07
C MET A 144 -1.21 -21.72 -18.88
N CYS A 145 -0.01 -22.09 -18.44
CA CYS A 145 0.82 -23.09 -19.12
C CYS A 145 0.40 -24.54 -18.80
N SER A 146 -0.40 -24.75 -17.77
CA SER A 146 -0.82 -26.07 -17.29
C SER A 146 -2.22 -26.52 -17.77
N THR A 147 -2.96 -25.62 -18.40
CA THR A 147 -4.25 -25.86 -19.09
C THR A 147 -4.07 -26.15 -20.56
#